data_AF-A0A1F3VAI9-F1
#
_entry.id   AF-A0A1F3VAI9-F1
#
_cell.length_a   1.000
_cell.length_b   1.000
_cell.length_c   1.000
_cell.angle_alpha   90.00
_cell.angle_beta   90.00
_cell.angle_gamma   90.00
#
_symmetry.space_group_name_H-M   'P 1'
#
loop_
_entity.id
_entity.type
_entity.pdbx_description
1 polymer ?
#
loop_
_entity_poly.entity_id
_entity_poly.type
_entity_poly.pdbx_seq_one_letter_code
_entity_poly.pdbx_strand_id
1 'polypeptide(L)'
;MKVLIALMTVLYAHSLLAGGSLVGNGGDTIFCENNPKSPFLGYYTLDFLLEYKDLDLADYSIDTTFEENRDNIRQLLEEKYPELLPHFDDFFGSLYLRNGVNRSWHEATGELIDINDENIIEQLPENCIRNKKPQIYQTVIRQSIYEPIRYNFDKNILVHQRIYNPLQYSFFLMHEWMWDFTSDVRILRKLNWLMHSKELQKLSRRELIEKFSAWNLFAPKLDYCERSKIIQAYFPKECEKISARDLSSVSAIHFDNIPEGFLFRFGDFYGFGKTSDLIINNTSSLQSMLPPRIFSPMYQLKNLTLVNDSLTILSNEILRDLKYLETLDLRENQGLVINEPFLNLESLRIMKLTLPATLSILPPNLQELHLESNNEIYLQQMETSLKKRFPNVKIICRLISNVL
;
A
#
# COMPACT_ATOMS: atom_id res chain seq x y z
N MET A 1 20.17 64.04 0.82
CA MET A 1 18.94 63.69 0.07
C MET A 1 19.15 62.31 -0.54
N LYS A 2 18.62 61.26 0.12
CA LYS A 2 18.48 59.84 -0.34
C LYS A 2 19.82 59.12 -0.62
N VAL A 3 20.21 57.99 -0.02
CA VAL A 3 19.57 56.94 0.78
C VAL A 3 20.62 56.36 1.74
N LEU A 4 20.15 56.01 2.94
CA LEU A 4 20.85 55.42 4.08
C LEU A 4 20.73 53.87 3.99
N ILE A 5 21.72 53.16 4.54
CA ILE A 5 21.66 51.74 5.02
C ILE A 5 21.92 50.65 3.97
N ALA A 6 23.09 49.99 4.06
CA ALA A 6 23.24 48.53 4.19
C ALA A 6 24.74 48.13 4.11
N LEU A 7 25.46 48.28 5.23
CA LEU A 7 26.79 47.69 5.40
C LEU A 7 26.97 47.34 6.89
N MET A 8 26.22 46.31 7.28
CA MET A 8 26.32 45.57 8.54
C MET A 8 25.85 44.15 8.22
N THR A 9 26.54 43.16 8.82
CA THR A 9 26.34 41.69 8.75
C THR A 9 26.76 40.96 7.47
N VAL A 10 28.04 40.58 7.38
CA VAL A 10 28.58 39.44 6.59
C VAL A 10 28.66 38.16 7.44
N LEU A 11 27.97 38.11 8.57
CA LEU A 11 27.78 36.89 9.37
C LEU A 11 26.30 36.83 9.75
N TYR A 12 25.70 35.66 9.54
CA TYR A 12 24.27 35.27 9.65
C TYR A 12 23.49 35.17 8.32
N ALA A 13 23.41 33.93 7.82
CA ALA A 13 22.21 33.22 7.37
C ALA A 13 22.53 32.27 6.21
N HIS A 14 23.23 31.16 6.50
CA HIS A 14 23.15 29.91 5.71
C HIS A 14 22.75 28.78 6.66
N SER A 15 21.68 29.02 7.41
CA SER A 15 20.91 28.03 8.15
C SER A 15 19.51 28.64 8.29
N LEU A 16 18.47 27.81 8.06
CA LEU A 16 17.04 28.12 7.86
C LEU A 16 16.66 28.11 6.36
N LEU A 17 15.93 27.15 5.80
CA LEU A 17 15.06 26.12 6.39
C LEU A 17 15.12 24.83 5.55
N ALA A 18 16.06 23.96 5.91
CA ALA A 18 15.81 22.53 5.94
C ALA A 18 14.83 22.30 7.10
N GLY A 19 13.55 22.53 6.83
CA GLY A 19 12.45 22.48 7.80
C GLY A 19 11.52 21.29 7.54
N GLY A 20 12.05 20.18 7.03
CA GLY A 20 11.44 18.87 7.22
C GLY A 20 12.07 18.31 8.48
N SER A 21 11.39 18.42 9.61
CA SER A 21 11.73 17.73 10.85
C SER A 21 12.07 16.27 10.54
N LEU A 22 13.35 15.93 10.71
CA LEU A 22 13.89 14.58 10.69
C LEU A 22 13.26 13.81 11.86
N VAL A 23 12.12 13.19 11.63
CA VAL A 23 11.60 12.13 12.50
C VAL A 23 12.30 10.84 12.06
N GLY A 24 12.84 10.08 13.02
CA GLY A 24 13.51 8.80 12.77
C GLY A 24 12.56 7.87 12.02
N ASN A 25 12.88 7.59 10.75
CA ASN A 25 12.01 6.85 9.84
C ASN A 25 12.34 5.35 9.86
N GLY A 26 12.45 4.73 11.03
CA GLY A 26 12.75 3.30 11.09
C GLY A 26 12.64 2.73 12.50
N GLY A 27 12.39 1.42 12.58
CA GLY A 27 12.19 0.73 13.84
C GLY A 27 13.43 0.72 14.73
N ASP A 28 13.24 1.22 15.96
CA ASP A 28 14.21 1.18 17.04
C ASP A 28 13.98 0.00 17.97
N THR A 29 15.07 -0.56 18.48
CA THR A 29 15.06 -1.65 19.45
C THR A 29 15.87 -1.27 20.68
N ILE A 30 15.37 -1.67 21.84
CA ILE A 30 16.09 -1.57 23.11
C ILE A 30 16.51 -2.95 23.58
N PHE A 31 17.75 -3.05 24.08
CA PHE A 31 18.20 -4.23 24.79
C PHE A 31 17.90 -4.14 26.29
N CYS A 32 17.27 -5.18 26.83
CA CYS A 32 16.95 -5.33 28.25
C CYS A 32 17.77 -6.46 28.87
N GLU A 33 18.49 -6.16 29.95
CA GLU A 33 19.29 -7.13 30.70
C GLU A 33 18.41 -8.00 31.60
N ASN A 34 18.90 -9.20 31.95
CA ASN A 34 18.20 -10.10 32.85
C ASN A 34 18.00 -9.45 34.23
N ASN A 35 16.74 -9.37 34.69
CA ASN A 35 16.40 -8.80 35.98
C ASN A 35 15.18 -9.53 36.58
N PRO A 36 15.27 -10.07 37.80
CA PRO A 36 14.14 -10.75 38.45
C PRO A 36 12.87 -9.91 38.65
N LYS A 37 12.99 -8.58 38.59
CA LYS A 37 11.87 -7.64 38.77
C LYS A 37 11.20 -7.22 37.46
N SER A 38 11.70 -7.69 36.31
CA SER A 38 11.20 -7.32 35.00
C SER A 38 11.04 -8.55 34.13
N PRO A 39 9.92 -8.72 33.42
CA PRO A 39 9.73 -9.84 32.52
C PRO A 39 10.54 -9.69 31.21
N PHE A 40 11.13 -8.53 30.96
CA PHE A 40 11.80 -8.22 29.70
C PHE A 40 13.25 -8.71 29.69
N LEU A 41 13.61 -9.53 28.70
CA LEU A 41 14.97 -10.02 28.47
C LEU A 41 15.30 -10.04 26.97
N GLY A 42 16.40 -9.40 26.58
CA GLY A 42 16.85 -9.33 25.19
C GLY A 42 16.34 -8.09 24.46
N TYR A 43 16.18 -8.21 23.14
CA TYR A 43 15.83 -7.12 22.25
C TYR A 43 14.30 -6.93 22.13
N TYR A 44 13.82 -5.73 22.44
CA TYR A 44 12.41 -5.33 22.31
C TYR A 44 12.29 -4.10 21.43
N THR A 45 11.26 -4.06 20.59
CA THR A 45 10.94 -2.84 19.86
C THR A 45 10.64 -1.72 20.85
N LEU A 46 11.16 -0.53 20.58
CA LEU A 46 10.94 0.63 21.42
C LEU A 46 9.44 0.89 21.61
N ASP A 47 8.68 0.91 20.52
CA ASP A 47 7.24 1.16 20.52
C ASP A 47 6.44 0.20 21.40
N PHE A 48 6.88 -1.06 21.51
CA PHE A 48 6.29 -2.00 22.44
C PHE A 48 6.55 -1.58 23.89
N LEU A 49 7.79 -1.21 24.23
CA LEU A 49 8.18 -0.78 25.57
C LEU A 49 7.63 0.58 25.99
N LEU A 50 7.10 1.39 25.08
CA LEU A 50 6.49 2.67 25.43
C LEU A 50 5.01 2.55 25.83
N GLU A 51 4.35 1.48 25.44
CA GLU A 51 2.91 1.29 25.69
C GLU A 51 2.62 0.09 26.62
N TYR A 52 3.60 -0.76 26.94
CA TYR A 52 3.37 -1.99 27.71
C TYR A 52 2.75 -1.78 29.10
N LYS A 53 2.97 -0.61 29.72
CA LYS A 53 2.51 -0.32 31.10
C LYS A 53 0.99 -0.20 31.19
N ASP A 54 0.34 0.14 30.09
CA ASP A 54 -1.11 0.35 30.02
C ASP A 54 -1.86 -0.91 29.56
N LEU A 55 -1.17 -2.06 29.45
CA LEU A 55 -1.68 -3.26 28.80
C LEU A 55 -1.61 -4.51 29.69
N ASP A 56 -2.63 -5.34 29.57
CA ASP A 56 -2.61 -6.70 30.11
C ASP A 56 -1.90 -7.63 29.10
N LEU A 57 -0.65 -8.00 29.40
CA LEU A 57 0.16 -8.86 28.54
C LEU A 57 -0.47 -10.24 28.31
N ALA A 58 -1.42 -10.70 29.15
CA ALA A 58 -2.14 -11.95 28.96
C ALA A 58 -3.09 -11.95 27.74
N ASP A 59 -3.42 -10.77 27.21
CA ASP A 59 -4.26 -10.63 26.03
C ASP A 59 -3.51 -10.74 24.69
N TYR A 60 -2.20 -11.03 24.74
CA TYR A 60 -1.32 -11.11 23.58
C TYR A 60 -0.73 -12.51 23.42
N SER A 61 -0.62 -12.99 22.17
CA SER A 61 -0.03 -14.30 21.90
C SER A 61 1.49 -14.22 21.92
N ILE A 62 2.08 -14.56 23.07
CA ILE A 62 3.53 -14.49 23.31
C ILE A 62 4.25 -15.77 22.80
N ASP A 63 3.52 -16.88 22.60
CA ASP A 63 4.10 -18.21 22.39
C ASP A 63 4.01 -18.77 20.94
N THR A 64 3.71 -17.93 19.95
CA THR A 64 3.63 -18.37 18.53
C THR A 64 4.86 -17.95 17.74
N THR A 65 5.20 -18.73 16.70
CA THR A 65 6.25 -18.35 15.75
C THR A 65 5.84 -17.11 14.95
N PHE A 66 6.80 -16.43 14.33
CA PHE A 66 6.50 -15.30 13.46
C PHE A 66 5.58 -15.69 12.30
N GLU A 67 5.85 -16.82 11.65
CA GLU A 67 5.08 -17.32 10.53
C GLU A 67 3.62 -17.58 10.92
N GLU A 68 3.39 -18.23 12.06
CA GLU A 68 2.03 -18.44 12.60
C GLU A 68 1.35 -17.12 12.94
N ASN A 69 2.05 -16.17 13.55
CA ASN A 69 1.50 -14.86 13.90
C ASN A 69 1.07 -14.08 12.64
N ARG A 70 1.95 -14.02 11.63
CA ARG A 70 1.68 -13.41 10.34
C ARG A 70 0.48 -14.05 9.67
N ASP A 71 0.43 -15.38 9.60
CA ASP A 71 -0.64 -16.11 8.90
C ASP A 71 -1.99 -15.92 9.62
N ASN A 72 -2.00 -15.88 10.95
CA ASN A 72 -3.19 -15.56 11.74
C ASN A 72 -3.69 -14.14 11.46
N ILE A 73 -2.80 -13.14 11.45
CA ILE A 73 -3.18 -11.75 11.14
C ILE A 73 -3.69 -11.65 9.70
N ARG A 74 -3.01 -12.31 8.75
CA ARG A 74 -3.44 -12.37 7.36
C ARG A 74 -4.85 -12.97 7.24
N GLN A 75 -5.13 -14.08 7.91
CA GLN A 75 -6.46 -14.71 7.89
C GLN A 75 -7.53 -13.80 8.51
N LEU A 76 -7.21 -13.10 9.61
CA LEU A 76 -8.12 -12.12 10.22
C LEU A 76 -8.41 -10.96 9.28
N LEU A 77 -7.39 -10.45 8.57
CA LEU A 77 -7.58 -9.46 7.53
C LEU A 77 -8.43 -10.00 6.39
N GLU A 78 -8.19 -11.22 5.90
CA GLU A 78 -9.01 -11.84 4.86
C GLU A 78 -10.50 -11.90 5.22
N GLU A 79 -10.80 -12.28 6.46
CA GLU A 79 -12.18 -12.39 6.95
C GLU A 79 -12.81 -11.00 7.19
N LYS A 80 -12.08 -10.11 7.87
CA LYS A 80 -12.66 -8.90 8.48
C LYS A 80 -12.34 -7.62 7.71
N TYR A 81 -11.23 -7.58 7.01
CA TYR A 81 -10.77 -6.41 6.25
C TYR A 81 -9.93 -6.82 5.01
N PRO A 82 -10.51 -7.57 4.05
CA PRO A 82 -9.79 -8.13 2.90
C PRO A 82 -9.14 -7.07 2.00
N GLU A 83 -9.54 -5.81 2.15
CA GLU A 83 -9.00 -4.65 1.45
C GLU A 83 -7.51 -4.41 1.72
N LEU A 84 -7.02 -4.83 2.90
CA LEU A 84 -5.62 -4.65 3.29
C LEU A 84 -4.72 -5.82 2.91
N LEU A 85 -5.31 -6.98 2.61
CA LEU A 85 -4.55 -8.18 2.23
C LEU A 85 -3.48 -7.93 1.18
N PRO A 86 -3.73 -7.12 0.14
CA PRO A 86 -2.76 -7.07 -0.94
C PRO A 86 -1.58 -6.17 -0.63
N HIS A 87 -1.78 -5.16 0.21
CA HIS A 87 -0.69 -4.39 0.80
C HIS A 87 0.09 -5.24 1.82
N PHE A 88 -0.62 -6.08 2.58
CA PHE A 88 -0.01 -7.05 3.49
C PHE A 88 0.86 -8.06 2.72
N ASP A 89 0.32 -8.66 1.67
CA ASP A 89 1.00 -9.67 0.85
C ASP A 89 2.17 -9.08 0.06
N ASP A 90 2.05 -7.85 -0.47
CA ASP A 90 3.18 -7.14 -1.09
C ASP A 90 4.32 -6.93 -0.09
N PHE A 91 4.02 -6.38 1.08
CA PHE A 91 5.02 -6.09 2.10
C PHE A 91 5.70 -7.37 2.60
N PHE A 92 4.94 -8.36 3.06
CA PHE A 92 5.51 -9.59 3.61
C PHE A 92 6.13 -10.49 2.52
N GLY A 93 5.64 -10.41 1.28
CA GLY A 93 6.25 -11.05 0.12
C GLY A 93 7.64 -10.47 -0.19
N SER A 94 7.83 -9.17 0.01
CA SER A 94 9.13 -8.49 -0.23
C SER A 94 10.25 -9.00 0.68
N LEU A 95 9.94 -9.55 1.86
CA LEU A 95 10.95 -10.09 2.78
C LEU A 95 11.69 -11.30 2.21
N TYR A 96 11.05 -12.04 1.28
CA TYR A 96 11.64 -13.21 0.63
C TYR A 96 12.37 -12.85 -0.67
N LEU A 97 12.02 -11.71 -1.27
CA LEU A 97 12.56 -11.21 -2.53
C LEU A 97 13.59 -10.11 -2.21
N ARG A 98 14.88 -10.48 -2.11
CA ARG A 98 15.96 -9.51 -1.79
C ARG A 98 15.95 -8.26 -2.67
N ASN A 99 15.43 -8.36 -3.90
CA ASN A 99 15.25 -7.27 -4.85
C ASN A 99 13.80 -7.20 -5.36
N GLY A 100 12.85 -6.94 -4.46
CA GLY A 100 11.48 -6.61 -4.86
C GLY A 100 11.42 -5.30 -5.66
N VAL A 101 10.44 -5.21 -6.54
CA VAL A 101 10.23 -4.07 -7.46
C VAL A 101 9.91 -2.80 -6.67
N ASN A 102 9.14 -2.95 -5.59
CA ASN A 102 8.59 -1.84 -4.80
C ASN A 102 9.31 -1.68 -3.46
N ARG A 103 9.85 -2.78 -2.95
CA ARG A 103 10.50 -2.88 -1.64
C ARG A 103 11.72 -3.77 -1.73
N SER A 104 12.82 -3.32 -1.14
CA SER A 104 14.05 -4.12 -1.08
C SER A 104 14.67 -4.03 0.31
N TRP A 105 15.16 -5.18 0.78
CA TRP A 105 15.72 -5.36 2.11
C TRP A 105 17.22 -5.65 2.01
N HIS A 106 18.02 -4.73 2.53
CA HIS A 106 19.47 -4.75 2.46
C HIS A 106 20.06 -4.90 3.86
N GLU A 107 20.94 -5.88 4.03
CA GLU A 107 21.71 -6.04 5.26
C GLU A 107 22.70 -4.86 5.38
N ALA A 108 22.64 -4.14 6.50
CA ALA A 108 23.58 -3.07 6.78
C ALA A 108 24.98 -3.64 7.02
N THR A 109 26.00 -3.08 6.35
CA THR A 109 27.39 -3.52 6.47
C THR A 109 28.14 -2.89 7.66
N GLY A 110 27.48 -2.01 8.41
CA GLY A 110 27.98 -1.36 9.63
C GLY A 110 26.82 -1.00 10.57
N GLU A 111 27.12 -0.41 11.73
CA GLU A 111 26.10 0.07 12.67
C GLU A 111 25.19 1.09 11.97
N LEU A 112 23.88 0.87 12.04
CA LEU A 112 22.89 1.84 11.60
C LEU A 112 22.90 2.99 12.62
N ILE A 113 23.10 4.22 12.14
CA ILE A 113 23.09 5.42 12.98
C ILE A 113 21.91 6.28 12.54
N ASP A 114 20.86 6.34 13.35
CA ASP A 114 20.06 7.57 13.46
C ASP A 114 19.50 7.68 14.89
N ILE A 115 19.74 8.83 15.52
CA ILE A 115 19.21 9.18 16.84
C ILE A 115 19.14 10.70 16.89
N ASN A 116 17.93 11.27 16.80
CA ASN A 116 17.65 12.60 17.31
C ASN A 116 16.39 12.56 18.17
N ASP A 117 16.64 12.73 19.47
CA ASP A 117 15.70 13.04 20.56
C ASP A 117 14.72 11.96 21.02
N GLU A 118 15.16 11.17 22.00
CA GLU A 118 14.27 10.41 22.88
C GLU A 118 14.60 10.61 24.36
N ASN A 119 14.10 11.71 24.92
CA ASN A 119 13.94 11.92 26.36
C ASN A 119 12.84 10.98 26.91
N ILE A 120 12.94 9.67 26.70
CA ILE A 120 11.91 8.68 27.05
C ILE A 120 12.35 7.74 28.19
N ILE A 121 13.44 8.11 28.89
CA ILE A 121 14.04 7.32 29.98
C ILE A 121 13.03 6.96 31.07
N GLU A 122 12.04 7.81 31.34
CA GLU A 122 11.04 7.58 32.41
C GLU A 122 9.99 6.50 32.06
N GLN A 123 9.81 6.18 30.77
CA GLN A 123 8.78 5.22 30.33
C GLN A 123 9.32 3.78 30.25
N LEU A 124 10.64 3.60 30.15
CA LEU A 124 11.26 2.30 29.97
C LEU A 124 11.39 1.48 31.27
N PRO A 125 11.42 0.13 31.17
CA PRO A 125 11.74 -0.72 32.32
C PRO A 125 13.17 -0.47 32.83
N GLU A 126 13.37 -0.57 34.15
CA GLU A 126 14.67 -0.30 34.79
C GLU A 126 15.82 -1.14 34.20
N ASN A 127 15.54 -2.39 33.85
CA ASN A 127 16.54 -3.32 33.31
C ASN A 127 16.89 -3.08 31.84
N CYS A 128 16.21 -2.14 31.18
CA CYS A 128 16.52 -1.69 29.83
C CYS A 128 17.37 -0.40 29.82
N ILE A 129 17.75 0.10 31.00
CA ILE A 129 18.54 1.32 31.19
C ILE A 129 19.88 0.95 31.84
N ARG A 130 20.99 1.27 31.16
CA ARG A 130 22.35 1.07 31.66
C ARG A 130 23.07 2.39 31.79
N ASN A 131 23.67 2.66 32.96
CA ASN A 131 24.37 3.93 33.23
C ASN A 131 23.48 5.18 32.97
N LYS A 132 22.20 5.12 33.36
CA LYS A 132 21.19 6.17 33.12
C LYS A 132 20.88 6.46 31.65
N LYS A 133 21.22 5.54 30.73
CA LYS A 133 20.88 5.65 29.31
C LYS A 133 20.27 4.34 28.81
N PRO A 134 19.22 4.38 27.98
CA PRO A 134 18.74 3.18 27.31
C PRO A 134 19.76 2.72 26.26
N GLN A 135 19.87 1.41 26.07
CA GLN A 135 20.66 0.83 24.99
C GLN A 135 19.78 0.72 23.74
N ILE A 136 19.62 1.84 23.03
CA ILE A 136 18.83 1.94 21.80
C ILE A 136 19.72 1.55 20.61
N TYR A 137 19.15 0.75 19.71
CA TYR A 137 19.75 0.32 18.46
C TYR A 137 18.78 0.61 17.31
N GLN A 138 19.23 1.38 16.32
CA GLN A 138 18.50 1.53 15.06
C GLN A 138 18.50 0.16 14.36
N THR A 139 17.34 -0.49 14.30
CA THR A 139 17.25 -1.87 13.76
C THR A 139 16.98 -1.88 12.27
N VAL A 140 16.24 -0.89 11.77
CA VAL A 140 16.09 -0.63 10.34
C VAL A 140 16.05 0.85 10.06
N ILE A 141 16.55 1.25 8.91
CA ILE A 141 16.33 2.57 8.33
C ILE A 141 15.50 2.38 7.07
N ARG A 142 14.27 2.93 7.07
CA ARG A 142 13.42 3.00 5.88
C ARG A 142 13.83 4.23 5.07
N GLN A 143 14.58 3.99 3.99
CA GLN A 143 14.99 5.01 3.05
C GLN A 143 13.94 5.17 1.95
N SER A 144 13.52 6.42 1.77
CA SER A 144 12.49 6.87 0.82
C SER A 144 11.05 6.59 1.25
N ILE A 145 10.20 7.61 1.11
CA ILE A 145 8.73 7.51 1.13
C ILE A 145 8.20 7.12 -0.27
N TYR A 146 9.05 7.19 -1.29
CA TYR A 146 8.71 6.93 -2.69
C TYR A 146 9.43 5.69 -3.21
N GLU A 147 8.75 4.91 -4.04
CA GLU A 147 9.24 3.62 -4.51
C GLU A 147 10.49 3.73 -5.40
N PRO A 148 11.39 2.73 -5.33
CA PRO A 148 11.34 1.59 -4.40
C PRO A 148 11.73 1.98 -2.97
N ILE A 149 10.93 1.56 -1.99
CA ILE A 149 11.24 1.71 -0.56
C ILE A 149 12.41 0.79 -0.24
N ARG A 150 13.46 1.33 0.40
CA ARG A 150 14.65 0.56 0.77
C ARG A 150 14.75 0.45 2.28
N TYR A 151 14.84 -0.78 2.77
CA TYR A 151 15.05 -1.07 4.17
C TYR A 151 16.50 -1.49 4.35
N ASN A 152 17.28 -0.73 5.12
CA ASN A 152 18.60 -1.15 5.55
C ASN A 152 18.49 -1.62 6.98
N PHE A 153 18.78 -2.90 7.28
CA PHE A 153 18.49 -3.48 8.58
C PHE A 153 19.72 -4.12 9.24
N ASP A 154 19.72 -4.13 10.58
CA ASP A 154 20.65 -4.91 11.38
C ASP A 154 20.16 -6.36 11.49
N LYS A 155 20.84 -7.25 10.77
CA LYS A 155 20.50 -8.67 10.73
C LYS A 155 20.68 -9.36 12.07
N ASN A 156 21.65 -8.97 12.88
CA ASN A 156 21.92 -9.66 14.14
C ASN A 156 20.75 -9.46 15.10
N ILE A 157 20.23 -8.23 15.19
CA ILE A 157 19.07 -7.90 16.02
C ILE A 157 17.82 -8.62 15.50
N LEU A 158 17.54 -8.53 14.19
CA LEU A 158 16.36 -9.16 13.61
C LEU A 158 16.36 -10.68 13.71
N VAL A 159 17.50 -11.33 13.45
CA VAL A 159 17.64 -12.78 13.62
C VAL A 159 17.47 -13.17 15.10
N HIS A 160 18.04 -12.39 16.02
CA HIS A 160 17.88 -12.64 17.44
C HIS A 160 16.41 -12.52 17.87
N GLN A 161 15.69 -11.47 17.45
CA GLN A 161 14.26 -11.32 17.74
C GLN A 161 13.47 -12.48 17.13
N ARG A 162 13.72 -12.84 15.87
CA ARG A 162 12.99 -13.95 15.21
C ARG A 162 13.16 -15.29 15.95
N ILE A 163 14.34 -15.57 16.50
CA ILE A 163 14.65 -16.84 17.18
C ILE A 163 14.18 -16.82 18.63
N TYR A 164 14.48 -15.75 19.37
CA TYR A 164 14.34 -15.73 20.83
C TYR A 164 13.13 -14.92 21.33
N ASN A 165 12.55 -14.07 20.48
CA ASN A 165 11.38 -13.27 20.82
C ASN A 165 10.50 -13.01 19.58
N PRO A 166 9.84 -14.05 19.03
CA PRO A 166 9.11 -13.96 17.75
C PRO A 166 8.01 -12.90 17.76
N LEU A 167 7.41 -12.61 18.92
CA LEU A 167 6.46 -11.52 19.08
C LEU A 167 7.10 -10.17 18.74
N GLN A 168 8.30 -9.88 19.25
CA GLN A 168 8.99 -8.62 18.94
C GLN A 168 9.40 -8.53 17.48
N TYR A 169 9.76 -9.65 16.86
CA TYR A 169 10.02 -9.68 15.41
C TYR A 169 8.75 -9.39 14.60
N SER A 170 7.60 -9.95 14.98
CA SER A 170 6.32 -9.65 14.36
C SER A 170 5.92 -8.19 14.56
N PHE A 171 6.01 -7.69 15.80
CA PHE A 171 5.71 -6.31 16.17
C PHE A 171 6.56 -5.34 15.35
N PHE A 172 7.84 -5.64 15.17
CA PHE A 172 8.75 -4.86 14.35
C PHE A 172 8.33 -4.81 12.88
N LEU A 173 8.10 -5.96 12.24
CA LEU A 173 7.71 -5.98 10.82
C LEU A 173 6.34 -5.34 10.59
N MET A 174 5.43 -5.52 11.53
CA MET A 174 4.12 -4.89 11.53
C MET A 174 4.22 -3.37 11.65
N HIS A 175 5.13 -2.85 12.48
CA HIS A 175 5.44 -1.42 12.55
C HIS A 175 5.91 -0.89 11.19
N GLU A 176 6.85 -1.57 10.53
CA GLU A 176 7.38 -1.17 9.23
C GLU A 176 6.33 -1.19 8.11
N TRP A 177 5.38 -2.13 8.17
CA TRP A 177 4.23 -2.18 7.28
C TRP A 177 3.25 -1.03 7.52
N MET A 178 3.04 -0.65 8.79
CA MET A 178 2.06 0.37 9.17
C MET A 178 2.44 1.80 8.79
N TRP A 179 3.74 2.07 8.60
CA TRP A 179 4.23 3.34 8.06
C TRP A 179 3.65 3.71 6.70
N ASP A 180 3.13 2.73 5.95
CA ASP A 180 2.48 2.99 4.67
C ASP A 180 1.07 3.57 4.81
N PHE A 181 0.52 3.59 6.04
CA PHE A 181 -0.84 4.06 6.30
C PHE A 181 -0.90 5.29 7.20
N THR A 182 0.13 5.57 8.00
CA THR A 182 0.17 6.72 8.91
C THR A 182 1.60 7.10 9.26
N SER A 183 1.83 8.40 9.46
CA SER A 183 3.03 8.94 10.08
C SER A 183 2.86 9.33 11.56
N ASP A 184 1.65 9.24 12.12
CA ASP A 184 1.43 9.48 13.56
C ASP A 184 1.86 8.25 14.36
N VAL A 185 3.01 8.37 15.01
CA VAL A 185 3.65 7.31 15.82
C VAL A 185 2.73 6.78 16.93
N ARG A 186 1.85 7.62 17.51
CA ARG A 186 0.91 7.16 18.54
C ARG A 186 -0.19 6.28 17.96
N ILE A 187 -0.65 6.61 16.74
CA ILE A 187 -1.62 5.78 16.03
C ILE A 187 -0.96 4.47 15.61
N LEU A 188 0.26 4.52 15.10
CA LEU A 188 1.05 3.36 14.72
C LEU A 188 1.18 2.38 15.90
N ARG A 189 1.60 2.87 17.07
CA ARG A 189 1.70 2.07 18.31
C ARG A 189 0.39 1.37 18.67
N LYS A 190 -0.71 2.12 18.72
CA LYS A 190 -2.05 1.58 19.03
C LYS A 190 -2.49 0.52 18.02
N LEU A 191 -2.23 0.76 16.74
CA LEU A 191 -2.59 -0.16 15.68
C LEU A 191 -1.76 -1.45 15.78
N ASN A 192 -0.45 -1.34 16.02
CA ASN A 192 0.43 -2.48 16.16
C ASN A 192 0.01 -3.38 17.33
N TRP A 193 -0.31 -2.78 18.47
CA TRP A 193 -0.89 -3.51 19.60
C TRP A 193 -2.23 -4.16 19.26
N LEU A 194 -3.17 -3.44 18.64
CA LEU A 194 -4.44 -4.02 18.22
C LEU A 194 -4.23 -5.26 17.35
N MET A 195 -3.31 -5.20 16.37
CA MET A 195 -3.04 -6.32 15.45
C MET A 195 -2.51 -7.58 16.16
N HIS A 196 -1.84 -7.42 17.30
CA HIS A 196 -1.32 -8.53 18.11
C HIS A 196 -2.25 -8.96 19.25
N SER A 197 -3.38 -8.28 19.43
CA SER A 197 -4.29 -8.51 20.55
C SER A 197 -5.37 -9.55 20.24
N LYS A 198 -5.90 -10.19 21.30
CA LYS A 198 -7.17 -10.93 21.23
C LYS A 198 -8.37 -10.03 20.94
N GLU A 199 -8.26 -8.70 21.12
CA GLU A 199 -9.33 -7.75 20.80
C GLU A 199 -9.65 -7.80 19.31
N LEU A 200 -8.65 -7.82 18.43
CA LEU A 200 -8.85 -7.87 16.98
C LEU A 200 -9.74 -9.06 16.56
N GLN A 201 -9.54 -10.22 17.19
CA GLN A 201 -10.32 -11.43 16.91
C GLN A 201 -11.80 -11.26 17.28
N LYS A 202 -12.09 -10.48 18.33
CA LYS A 202 -13.44 -10.24 18.85
C LYS A 202 -14.21 -9.19 18.04
N LEU A 203 -13.51 -8.28 17.36
CA LEU A 203 -14.15 -7.21 16.58
C LEU A 203 -14.88 -7.80 15.35
N SER A 204 -16.11 -7.31 15.11
CA SER A 204 -16.77 -7.50 13.82
C SER A 204 -16.12 -6.60 12.76
N ARG A 205 -16.32 -6.93 11.47
CA ARG A 205 -15.87 -6.08 10.35
C ARG A 205 -16.33 -4.63 10.49
N ARG A 206 -17.58 -4.41 10.91
CA ARG A 206 -18.15 -3.06 11.10
C ARG A 206 -17.39 -2.30 12.20
N GLU A 207 -17.19 -2.91 13.36
CA GLU A 207 -16.49 -2.28 14.49
C GLU A 207 -15.02 -2.02 14.15
N LEU A 208 -14.37 -2.93 13.41
CA LEU A 208 -13.01 -2.75 12.94
C LEU A 208 -12.90 -1.54 12.00
N ILE A 209 -13.81 -1.43 11.02
CA ILE A 209 -13.90 -0.27 10.11
C ILE A 209 -14.15 1.03 10.91
N GLU A 210 -15.07 1.02 11.87
CA GLU A 210 -15.36 2.18 12.72
C GLU A 210 -14.15 2.60 13.55
N LYS A 211 -13.41 1.64 14.12
CA LYS A 211 -12.21 1.91 14.92
C LYS A 211 -11.09 2.49 14.07
N PHE A 212 -10.84 1.90 12.90
CA PHE A 212 -9.89 2.42 11.92
C PHE A 212 -10.26 3.83 11.46
N SER A 213 -11.52 4.05 11.10
CA SER A 213 -12.02 5.38 10.72
C SER A 213 -11.86 6.42 11.83
N ALA A 214 -12.10 6.05 13.10
CA ALA A 214 -11.88 6.93 14.25
C ALA A 214 -10.41 7.33 14.45
N TRP A 215 -9.48 6.52 13.96
CA TRP A 215 -8.05 6.82 13.91
C TRP A 215 -7.63 7.52 12.61
N ASN A 216 -8.57 7.91 11.75
CA ASN A 216 -8.31 8.38 10.39
C ASN A 216 -7.47 7.39 9.55
N LEU A 217 -7.44 6.12 9.95
CA LEU A 217 -6.75 5.05 9.26
C LEU A 217 -7.68 4.37 8.27
N PHE A 218 -7.15 3.99 7.11
CA PHE A 218 -7.85 3.19 6.10
C PHE A 218 -9.17 3.81 5.62
N ALA A 219 -9.41 5.07 6.00
CA ALA A 219 -10.48 5.93 5.55
C ALA A 219 -9.93 6.88 4.46
N PRO A 220 -10.78 7.38 3.55
CA PRO A 220 -10.41 8.11 2.33
C PRO A 220 -9.69 9.45 2.42
N LYS A 221 -8.63 9.63 3.22
CA LYS A 221 -7.87 10.88 3.21
C LYS A 221 -6.38 10.62 3.37
N LEU A 222 -5.82 9.90 2.40
CA LEU A 222 -4.45 10.23 2.01
C LEU A 222 -4.48 11.72 1.63
N ASP A 223 -3.73 12.54 2.35
CA ASP A 223 -3.61 13.96 2.02
C ASP A 223 -3.25 14.05 0.54
N TYR A 224 -3.82 15.02 -0.18
CA TYR A 224 -3.54 15.15 -1.60
C TYR A 224 -2.03 15.34 -1.87
N CYS A 225 -1.30 15.95 -0.93
CA CYS A 225 0.16 16.08 -0.98
C CYS A 225 0.93 14.76 -0.80
N GLU A 226 0.30 13.71 -0.29
CA GLU A 226 0.91 12.40 -0.04
C GLU A 226 0.63 11.39 -1.18
N ARG A 227 -0.23 11.77 -2.12
CA ARG A 227 -0.59 10.95 -3.29
C ARG A 227 0.56 10.83 -4.27
N SER A 228 0.46 9.89 -5.20
CA SER A 228 1.48 9.72 -6.23
C SER A 228 1.64 10.98 -7.08
N LYS A 229 2.87 11.24 -7.56
CA LYS A 229 3.19 12.48 -8.32
C LYS A 229 2.28 12.72 -9.53
N ILE A 230 1.83 11.66 -10.20
CA ILE A 230 0.90 11.78 -11.33
C ILE A 230 -0.47 12.29 -10.89
N ILE A 231 -0.93 11.87 -9.70
CA ILE A 231 -2.18 12.37 -9.11
C ILE A 231 -2.00 13.83 -8.71
N GLN A 232 -0.86 14.18 -8.09
CA GLN A 232 -0.54 15.56 -7.69
C GLN A 232 -0.46 16.51 -8.90
N ALA A 233 0.08 16.03 -10.01
CA ALA A 233 0.20 16.80 -11.25
C ALA A 233 -1.14 17.02 -11.97
N TYR A 234 -2.18 16.25 -11.61
CA TYR A 234 -3.49 16.35 -12.25
C TYR A 234 -4.16 17.73 -12.02
N PHE A 235 -3.97 18.32 -10.83
CA PHE A 235 -4.51 19.65 -10.54
C PHE A 235 -3.44 20.74 -10.70
N PRO A 236 -3.73 21.87 -11.37
CA PRO A 236 -2.81 22.99 -11.52
C PRO A 236 -2.81 23.90 -10.26
N LYS A 237 -2.88 23.31 -9.06
CA LYS A 237 -2.81 24.02 -7.78
C LYS A 237 -1.78 23.34 -6.89
N GLU A 238 -1.19 24.11 -5.98
CA GLU A 238 -0.41 23.54 -4.87
C GLU A 238 -1.27 22.54 -4.10
N CYS A 239 -0.66 21.43 -3.70
CA CYS A 239 -1.38 20.28 -3.17
C CYS A 239 -2.13 20.63 -1.86
N GLU A 240 -1.58 21.54 -1.05
CA GLU A 240 -2.15 22.03 0.20
C GLU A 240 -3.42 22.86 -0.02
N LYS A 241 -3.64 23.34 -1.25
CA LYS A 241 -4.82 24.14 -1.64
C LYS A 241 -5.92 23.29 -2.29
N ILE A 242 -5.71 21.98 -2.46
CA ILE A 242 -6.71 21.08 -3.01
C ILE A 242 -7.74 20.71 -1.95
N SER A 243 -8.98 21.10 -2.18
CA SER A 243 -10.09 20.77 -1.31
C SER A 243 -10.81 19.50 -1.76
N ALA A 244 -11.58 18.88 -0.86
CA ALA A 244 -12.49 17.79 -1.21
C ALA A 244 -13.52 18.19 -2.29
N ARG A 245 -13.85 19.48 -2.41
CA ARG A 245 -14.73 20.00 -3.47
C ARG A 245 -14.04 19.95 -4.83
N ASP A 246 -12.75 20.27 -4.90
CA ASP A 246 -11.96 20.16 -6.14
C ASP A 246 -11.93 18.70 -6.61
N LEU A 247 -11.59 17.77 -5.71
CA LEU A 247 -11.55 16.33 -6.03
C LEU A 247 -12.90 15.80 -6.51
N SER A 248 -13.99 16.13 -5.78
CA SER A 248 -15.33 15.66 -6.10
C SER A 248 -15.99 16.39 -7.27
N SER A 249 -15.34 17.39 -7.86
CA SER A 249 -15.81 18.07 -9.07
C SER A 249 -15.36 17.40 -10.36
N VAL A 250 -14.38 16.50 -10.27
CA VAL A 250 -13.83 15.79 -11.42
C VAL A 250 -14.78 14.69 -11.87
N SER A 251 -15.17 14.73 -13.14
CA SER A 251 -16.03 13.72 -13.77
C SER A 251 -15.25 12.73 -14.63
N ALA A 252 -14.07 13.13 -15.14
CA ALA A 252 -13.26 12.32 -16.02
C ALA A 252 -11.77 12.49 -15.71
N ILE A 253 -11.04 11.38 -15.60
CA ILE A 253 -9.60 11.36 -15.34
C ILE A 253 -8.92 10.60 -16.47
N HIS A 254 -7.86 11.20 -17.02
CA HIS A 254 -7.03 10.58 -18.04
C HIS A 254 -5.57 10.66 -17.62
N PHE A 255 -4.92 9.51 -17.49
CA PHE A 255 -3.49 9.40 -17.29
C PHE A 255 -2.85 8.82 -18.55
N ASP A 256 -2.08 9.66 -19.22
CA ASP A 256 -1.19 9.29 -20.31
C ASP A 256 0.27 9.40 -19.85
N ASN A 257 1.17 8.67 -20.50
CA ASN A 257 2.62 8.75 -20.27
C ASN A 257 3.03 8.47 -18.81
N ILE A 258 2.43 7.44 -18.23
CA ILE A 258 2.81 6.97 -16.90
C ILE A 258 4.28 6.54 -16.93
N PRO A 259 5.14 7.04 -16.01
CA PRO A 259 6.55 6.68 -16.00
C PRO A 259 6.79 5.18 -15.85
N GLU A 260 7.87 4.68 -16.43
CA GLU A 260 8.28 3.28 -16.28
C GLU A 260 8.45 2.92 -14.80
N GLY A 261 7.90 1.77 -14.40
CA GLY A 261 7.94 1.30 -13.01
C GLY A 261 7.06 2.08 -12.02
N PHE A 262 6.23 3.01 -12.49
CA PHE A 262 5.30 3.73 -11.62
C PHE A 262 4.19 2.83 -11.08
N LEU A 263 3.86 2.97 -9.80
CA LEU A 263 2.69 2.34 -9.20
C LEU A 263 1.73 3.35 -8.58
N PHE A 264 0.44 3.08 -8.76
CA PHE A 264 -0.61 3.79 -8.03
C PHE A 264 -0.61 3.35 -6.58
N ARG A 265 -0.77 4.32 -5.68
CA ARG A 265 -0.87 4.10 -4.24
C ARG A 265 -2.31 3.86 -3.84
N PHE A 266 -2.48 3.12 -2.75
CA PHE A 266 -3.76 3.08 -2.08
C PHE A 266 -4.22 4.50 -1.74
N GLY A 267 -5.42 4.84 -2.18
CA GLY A 267 -6.02 6.14 -1.91
C GLY A 267 -5.66 7.28 -2.85
N ASP A 268 -4.86 7.02 -3.88
CA ASP A 268 -4.66 7.96 -4.99
C ASP A 268 -5.99 8.47 -5.55
N PHE A 269 -6.99 7.58 -5.60
CA PHE A 269 -8.32 7.89 -6.12
C PHE A 269 -9.34 8.38 -5.06
N TYR A 270 -8.95 8.63 -3.82
CA TYR A 270 -9.90 9.11 -2.80
C TYR A 270 -10.42 10.52 -3.11
N GLY A 271 -11.71 10.75 -2.87
CA GLY A 271 -12.36 12.02 -3.17
C GLY A 271 -12.83 12.19 -4.62
N PHE A 272 -12.39 11.33 -5.55
CA PHE A 272 -12.85 11.27 -6.94
C PHE A 272 -14.16 10.47 -7.11
N GLY A 273 -15.03 10.49 -6.10
CA GLY A 273 -16.24 9.67 -6.06
C GLY A 273 -17.30 10.01 -7.10
N LYS A 274 -17.16 11.16 -7.78
CA LYS A 274 -18.04 11.58 -8.88
C LYS A 274 -17.47 11.32 -10.27
N THR A 275 -16.26 10.76 -10.36
CA THR A 275 -15.65 10.43 -11.64
C THR A 275 -16.42 9.28 -12.29
N SER A 276 -16.95 9.52 -13.48
CA SER A 276 -17.62 8.53 -14.33
C SER A 276 -16.68 7.86 -15.31
N ASP A 277 -15.58 8.52 -15.67
CA ASP A 277 -14.66 8.07 -16.71
C ASP A 277 -13.22 8.05 -16.19
N LEU A 278 -12.57 6.89 -16.25
CA LEU A 278 -11.16 6.74 -15.90
C LEU A 278 -10.44 6.03 -17.04
N ILE A 279 -9.41 6.70 -17.56
CA ILE A 279 -8.52 6.15 -18.56
C ILE A 279 -7.11 6.14 -17.98
N ILE A 280 -6.52 4.96 -17.92
CA ILE A 280 -5.12 4.72 -17.55
C ILE A 280 -4.47 4.08 -18.77
N ASN A 281 -3.69 4.88 -19.49
CA ASN A 281 -2.95 4.45 -20.66
C ASN A 281 -1.45 4.44 -20.32
N ASN A 282 -0.85 3.25 -20.33
CA ASN A 282 0.57 3.10 -20.09
C ASN A 282 1.25 2.30 -21.19
N THR A 283 2.25 2.91 -21.81
CA THR A 283 3.09 2.31 -22.85
C THR A 283 4.45 1.84 -22.30
N SER A 284 4.72 2.03 -21.01
CA SER A 284 5.96 1.61 -20.35
C SER A 284 5.75 0.33 -19.56
N SER A 285 6.75 -0.54 -19.51
CA SER A 285 6.65 -1.88 -18.93
C SER A 285 6.34 -1.84 -17.43
N LEU A 286 5.07 -1.93 -17.08
CA LEU A 286 4.61 -1.90 -15.70
C LEU A 286 4.61 -3.33 -15.16
N GLN A 287 5.42 -3.62 -14.13
CA GLN A 287 5.22 -4.85 -13.38
C GLN A 287 3.87 -4.75 -12.64
N SER A 288 2.99 -5.68 -13.01
CA SER A 288 1.55 -5.52 -13.05
C SER A 288 0.82 -5.84 -11.76
N MET A 289 0.78 -4.93 -10.79
CA MET A 289 -0.17 -5.04 -9.69
C MET A 289 -0.80 -3.68 -9.40
N LEU A 290 -1.96 -3.42 -10.00
CA LEU A 290 -2.87 -2.42 -9.46
C LEU A 290 -3.25 -2.87 -8.04
N PRO A 291 -3.18 -1.99 -7.03
CA PRO A 291 -3.63 -2.35 -5.71
C PRO A 291 -5.08 -2.82 -5.77
N PRO A 292 -5.41 -3.92 -5.11
CA PRO A 292 -6.79 -4.31 -4.90
C PRO A 292 -7.64 -3.19 -4.32
N ARG A 293 -8.86 -3.11 -4.82
CA ARG A 293 -9.83 -2.06 -4.49
C ARG A 293 -9.34 -0.63 -4.72
N ILE A 294 -8.32 -0.43 -5.55
CA ILE A 294 -7.79 0.90 -5.92
C ILE A 294 -8.88 1.85 -6.44
N PHE A 295 -9.89 1.29 -7.14
CA PHE A 295 -11.01 2.06 -7.69
C PHE A 295 -12.25 2.09 -6.78
N SER A 296 -12.21 1.46 -5.61
CA SER A 296 -13.33 1.51 -4.64
C SER A 296 -13.82 2.91 -4.27
N PRO A 297 -12.97 3.96 -4.24
CA PRO A 297 -13.45 5.31 -3.97
C PRO A 297 -14.26 5.91 -5.11
N MET A 298 -14.14 5.37 -6.33
CA MET A 298 -14.78 5.86 -7.55
C MET A 298 -16.10 5.12 -7.77
N TYR A 299 -16.97 5.17 -6.76
CA TYR A 299 -18.22 4.41 -6.73
C TYR A 299 -19.25 4.83 -7.79
N GLN A 300 -19.01 5.87 -8.59
CA GLN A 300 -19.84 6.28 -9.73
C GLN A 300 -19.20 5.97 -11.09
N LEU A 301 -18.07 5.25 -11.10
CA LEU A 301 -17.34 4.95 -12.32
C LEU A 301 -18.18 4.10 -13.28
N LYS A 302 -18.32 4.59 -14.51
CA LYS A 302 -19.08 3.95 -15.60
C LYS A 302 -18.15 3.38 -16.66
N ASN A 303 -17.07 4.08 -16.97
CA ASN A 303 -16.12 3.69 -18.01
C ASN A 303 -14.73 3.57 -17.41
N LEU A 304 -14.16 2.37 -17.50
CA LEU A 304 -12.79 2.09 -17.07
C LEU A 304 -11.99 1.56 -18.26
N THR A 305 -10.94 2.29 -18.60
CA THR A 305 -9.96 1.89 -19.62
C THR A 305 -8.62 1.67 -18.95
N LEU A 306 -8.13 0.43 -19.00
CA LEU A 306 -6.80 0.04 -18.55
C LEU A 306 -6.07 -0.54 -19.76
N VAL A 307 -5.37 0.33 -20.48
CA VAL A 307 -4.62 -0.04 -21.68
C VAL A 307 -3.14 -0.03 -21.28
N ASN A 308 -2.53 -1.22 -21.23
CA ASN A 308 -1.16 -1.39 -20.75
C ASN A 308 -0.51 -2.65 -21.34
N ASP A 309 0.61 -2.50 -22.02
CA ASP A 309 1.35 -3.62 -22.59
C ASP A 309 1.86 -4.65 -21.57
N SER A 310 1.74 -4.37 -20.27
CA SER A 310 2.28 -5.22 -19.20
C SER A 310 1.27 -5.71 -18.17
N LEU A 311 -0.03 -5.39 -18.24
CA LEU A 311 -1.00 -5.97 -17.28
C LEU A 311 -1.17 -7.47 -17.56
N THR A 312 -0.61 -8.32 -16.69
CA THR A 312 -0.70 -9.78 -16.88
C THR A 312 -1.85 -10.43 -16.13
N ILE A 313 -2.30 -9.84 -15.02
CA ILE A 313 -3.34 -10.40 -14.16
C ILE A 313 -4.33 -9.30 -13.76
N LEU A 314 -5.63 -9.59 -13.91
CA LEU A 314 -6.72 -8.78 -13.37
C LEU A 314 -7.45 -9.57 -12.27
N SER A 315 -7.16 -9.24 -11.01
CA SER A 315 -7.81 -9.81 -9.83
C SER A 315 -9.24 -9.29 -9.65
N ASN A 316 -10.10 -10.13 -9.06
CA ASN A 316 -11.47 -9.79 -8.67
C ASN A 316 -11.55 -8.59 -7.72
N GLU A 317 -10.56 -8.39 -6.86
CA GLU A 317 -10.57 -7.29 -5.90
C GLU A 317 -10.38 -5.92 -6.56
N ILE A 318 -9.82 -5.83 -7.78
CA ILE A 318 -9.64 -4.54 -8.48
C ILE A 318 -10.97 -3.95 -8.92
N LEU A 319 -11.89 -4.80 -9.41
CA LEU A 319 -13.18 -4.36 -9.96
C LEU A 319 -14.36 -4.54 -8.98
N ARG A 320 -14.11 -5.12 -7.80
CA ARG A 320 -15.13 -5.61 -6.87
C ARG A 320 -16.25 -4.62 -6.54
N ASP A 321 -15.93 -3.34 -6.41
CA ASP A 321 -16.86 -2.29 -5.97
C ASP A 321 -17.49 -1.48 -7.12
N LEU A 322 -17.12 -1.76 -8.37
CA LEU A 322 -17.52 -0.97 -9.54
C LEU A 322 -18.91 -1.37 -10.07
N LYS A 323 -19.92 -1.33 -9.20
CA LYS A 323 -21.28 -1.80 -9.49
C LYS A 323 -21.97 -1.08 -10.66
N TYR A 324 -21.55 0.17 -10.91
CA TYR A 324 -22.07 1.03 -11.99
C TYR A 324 -21.21 1.00 -13.25
N LEU A 325 -20.18 0.15 -13.31
CA LEU A 325 -19.32 0.04 -14.48
C LEU A 325 -20.13 -0.50 -15.66
N GLU A 326 -20.20 0.26 -16.74
CA GLU A 326 -20.93 -0.03 -17.97
C GLU A 326 -19.97 -0.49 -19.08
N THR A 327 -18.76 0.07 -19.11
CA THR A 327 -17.72 -0.26 -20.09
C THR A 327 -16.39 -0.58 -19.41
N LEU A 328 -15.79 -1.71 -19.80
CA LEU A 328 -14.45 -2.13 -19.39
C LEU A 328 -13.58 -2.36 -20.63
N ASP A 329 -12.56 -1.54 -20.82
CA ASP A 329 -11.61 -1.64 -21.92
C ASP A 329 -10.25 -2.11 -21.39
N LEU A 330 -9.86 -3.31 -21.78
CA LEU A 330 -8.63 -4.00 -21.40
C LEU A 330 -7.80 -4.36 -22.64
N ARG A 331 -7.93 -3.58 -23.72
CA ARG A 331 -7.10 -3.79 -24.91
C ARG A 331 -5.64 -3.46 -24.62
N GLU A 332 -4.76 -3.99 -25.47
CA GLU A 332 -3.29 -3.89 -25.41
C GLU A 332 -2.65 -4.62 -24.22
N ASN A 333 -3.43 -5.32 -23.37
CA ASN A 333 -2.89 -6.20 -22.34
C ASN A 333 -2.69 -7.64 -22.88
N GLN A 334 -1.58 -7.91 -23.57
CA GLN A 334 -1.33 -9.24 -24.15
C GLN A 334 -1.13 -10.32 -23.09
N GLY A 335 -1.78 -11.48 -23.25
CA GLY A 335 -1.64 -12.61 -22.32
C GLY A 335 -2.40 -12.42 -21.00
N LEU A 336 -3.29 -11.43 -20.91
CA LEU A 336 -4.04 -11.12 -19.70
C LEU A 336 -4.83 -12.34 -19.18
N VAL A 337 -4.61 -12.64 -17.91
CA VAL A 337 -5.35 -13.66 -17.15
C VAL A 337 -6.43 -12.99 -16.32
N ILE A 338 -7.68 -13.40 -16.55
CA ILE A 338 -8.87 -12.82 -15.91
C ILE A 338 -9.50 -13.86 -14.98
N ASN A 339 -9.30 -13.70 -13.67
CA ASN A 339 -9.76 -14.65 -12.64
C ASN A 339 -11.08 -14.20 -12.02
N GLU A 340 -12.18 -14.44 -12.74
CA GLU A 340 -13.57 -14.23 -12.28
C GLU A 340 -13.88 -12.86 -11.59
N PRO A 341 -13.43 -11.70 -12.11
CA PRO A 341 -13.61 -10.42 -11.42
C PRO A 341 -15.03 -9.82 -11.54
N PHE A 342 -15.96 -10.53 -12.16
CA PHE A 342 -17.18 -9.93 -12.69
C PHE A 342 -18.45 -10.13 -11.85
N LEU A 343 -18.38 -10.85 -10.73
CA LEU A 343 -19.55 -11.22 -9.92
C LEU A 343 -20.41 -10.02 -9.49
N ASN A 344 -19.78 -8.86 -9.27
CA ASN A 344 -20.46 -7.64 -8.80
C ASN A 344 -20.68 -6.58 -9.90
N LEU A 345 -20.30 -6.87 -11.16
CA LEU A 345 -20.39 -5.92 -12.27
C LEU A 345 -21.75 -6.00 -12.97
N GLU A 346 -22.81 -5.78 -12.20
CA GLU A 346 -24.20 -5.92 -12.67
C GLU A 346 -24.55 -4.98 -13.84
N SER A 347 -23.89 -3.82 -13.90
CA SER A 347 -24.09 -2.81 -14.95
C SER A 347 -23.23 -3.02 -16.19
N LEU A 348 -22.28 -3.96 -16.19
CA LEU A 348 -21.32 -4.09 -17.29
C LEU A 348 -22.03 -4.56 -18.55
N ARG A 349 -21.89 -3.80 -19.65
CA ARG A 349 -22.51 -4.07 -20.95
C ARG A 349 -21.49 -4.28 -22.05
N ILE A 350 -20.38 -3.55 -21.99
CA ILE A 350 -19.36 -3.57 -23.04
C ILE A 350 -18.03 -3.98 -22.42
N MET A 351 -17.41 -4.99 -22.99
CA MET A 351 -16.07 -5.43 -22.63
C MET A 351 -15.18 -5.49 -23.87
N LYS A 352 -13.95 -4.99 -23.77
CA LYS A 352 -12.98 -5.01 -24.87
C LYS A 352 -11.68 -5.65 -24.42
N LEU A 353 -11.11 -6.52 -25.25
CA LEU A 353 -9.94 -7.33 -24.94
C LEU A 353 -9.00 -7.48 -26.14
N THR A 354 -7.72 -7.61 -25.85
CA THR A 354 -6.71 -8.09 -26.82
C THR A 354 -6.41 -9.56 -26.55
N LEU A 355 -6.35 -10.34 -27.62
CA LEU A 355 -6.03 -11.76 -27.63
C LEU A 355 -4.53 -11.97 -27.90
N PRO A 356 -3.89 -12.99 -27.28
CA PRO A 356 -4.49 -14.02 -26.44
C PRO A 356 -4.83 -13.52 -25.03
N ALA A 357 -5.98 -13.93 -24.51
CA ALA A 357 -6.40 -13.69 -23.13
C ALA A 357 -7.11 -14.94 -22.59
N THR A 358 -6.97 -15.20 -21.29
CA THR A 358 -7.62 -16.34 -20.64
C THR A 358 -8.90 -15.88 -19.95
N LEU A 359 -10.05 -16.38 -20.45
CA LEU A 359 -11.38 -15.99 -19.99
C LEU A 359 -12.20 -17.24 -19.63
N SER A 360 -12.36 -17.50 -18.33
CA SER A 360 -13.16 -18.64 -17.85
C SER A 360 -14.67 -18.37 -17.92
N ILE A 361 -15.08 -17.14 -17.60
CA ILE A 361 -16.46 -16.68 -17.42
C ILE A 361 -16.64 -15.28 -18.03
N LEU A 362 -17.81 -15.01 -18.63
CA LEU A 362 -18.22 -13.67 -19.04
C LEU A 362 -19.03 -12.97 -17.94
N PRO A 363 -19.01 -11.62 -17.88
CA PRO A 363 -19.92 -10.86 -17.04
C PRO A 363 -21.39 -11.23 -17.31
N PRO A 364 -22.24 -11.31 -16.28
CA PRO A 364 -23.59 -11.87 -16.40
C PRO A 364 -24.51 -11.09 -17.35
N ASN A 365 -24.33 -9.78 -17.45
CA ASN A 365 -25.18 -8.89 -18.24
C ASN A 365 -24.47 -8.30 -19.48
N LEU A 366 -23.37 -8.94 -19.92
CA LEU A 366 -22.59 -8.46 -21.05
C LEU A 366 -23.43 -8.47 -22.34
N GLN A 367 -23.42 -7.37 -23.08
CA GLN A 367 -24.11 -7.21 -24.37
C GLN A 367 -23.13 -7.29 -25.54
N GLU A 368 -21.98 -6.62 -25.42
CA GLU A 368 -20.96 -6.59 -26.47
C GLU A 368 -19.60 -7.03 -25.94
N LEU A 369 -18.95 -7.94 -26.68
CA LEU A 369 -17.57 -8.34 -26.46
C LEU A 369 -16.75 -7.99 -27.70
N HIS A 370 -15.83 -7.05 -27.54
CA HIS A 370 -14.91 -6.61 -28.60
C HIS A 370 -13.58 -7.33 -28.42
N LEU A 371 -13.13 -8.02 -29.47
CA LEU A 371 -11.91 -8.81 -29.47
C LEU A 371 -10.96 -8.27 -30.54
N GLU A 372 -9.74 -7.97 -30.14
CA GLU A 372 -8.64 -7.58 -31.04
C GLU A 372 -7.54 -8.64 -31.03
N SER A 373 -6.99 -8.98 -32.19
CA SER A 373 -5.84 -9.87 -32.30
C SER A 373 -5.01 -9.54 -33.53
N ASN A 374 -3.71 -9.80 -33.48
CA ASN A 374 -2.84 -9.81 -34.66
C ASN A 374 -2.84 -11.17 -35.39
N ASN A 375 -3.56 -12.17 -34.86
CA ASN A 375 -3.67 -13.50 -35.46
C ASN A 375 -5.12 -13.74 -35.92
N GLU A 376 -5.34 -13.62 -37.23
CA GLU A 376 -6.66 -13.79 -37.84
C GLU A 376 -7.27 -15.17 -37.57
N ILE A 377 -6.46 -16.23 -37.67
CA ILE A 377 -6.92 -17.61 -37.45
C ILE A 377 -7.38 -17.79 -35.99
N TYR A 378 -6.59 -17.29 -35.04
CA TYR A 378 -6.94 -17.35 -33.62
C TYR A 378 -8.20 -16.54 -33.31
N LEU A 379 -8.33 -15.35 -33.91
CA LEU A 379 -9.50 -14.49 -33.75
C LEU A 379 -10.78 -15.18 -34.25
N GLN A 380 -10.75 -15.79 -35.44
CA GLN A 380 -11.88 -16.53 -36.01
C GLN A 380 -12.26 -17.76 -35.17
N GLN A 381 -11.26 -18.50 -34.65
CA GLN A 381 -11.49 -19.65 -33.76
C GLN A 381 -12.17 -19.21 -32.45
N MET A 382 -11.66 -18.14 -31.83
CA MET A 382 -12.23 -17.59 -30.60
C MET A 382 -13.64 -17.03 -30.83
N GLU A 383 -13.87 -16.30 -31.91
CA GLU A 383 -15.20 -15.80 -32.28
C GLU A 383 -16.21 -16.95 -32.41
N THR A 384 -15.84 -18.00 -33.14
CA THR A 384 -16.71 -19.18 -33.35
C THR A 384 -17.03 -19.87 -32.03
N SER A 385 -16.02 -20.09 -31.18
CA SER A 385 -16.16 -20.71 -29.87
C SER A 385 -17.07 -19.89 -28.94
N LEU A 386 -16.84 -18.57 -28.86
CA LEU A 386 -17.58 -17.66 -28.01
C LEU A 386 -19.02 -17.46 -28.48
N LYS A 387 -19.28 -17.32 -29.78
CA LYS A 387 -20.65 -17.27 -30.32
C LYS A 387 -21.45 -18.53 -30.00
N LYS A 388 -20.80 -19.70 -30.02
CA LYS A 388 -21.44 -20.97 -29.63
C LYS A 388 -21.75 -21.02 -28.14
N ARG A 389 -20.82 -20.57 -27.29
CA ARG A 389 -20.94 -20.62 -25.82
C ARG A 389 -21.86 -19.52 -25.27
N PHE A 390 -21.92 -18.36 -25.92
CA PHE A 390 -22.60 -17.15 -25.47
C PHE A 390 -23.42 -16.52 -26.61
N PRO A 391 -24.50 -17.18 -27.08
CA PRO A 391 -25.25 -16.77 -28.27
C PRO A 391 -25.95 -15.40 -28.14
N ASN A 392 -26.16 -14.93 -26.91
CA ASN A 392 -26.83 -13.66 -26.63
C ASN A 392 -25.86 -12.46 -26.57
N VAL A 393 -24.55 -12.70 -26.64
CA VAL A 393 -23.53 -11.64 -26.61
C VAL A 393 -23.11 -11.32 -28.05
N LYS A 394 -23.14 -10.05 -28.42
CA LYS A 394 -22.64 -9.58 -29.70
C LYS A 394 -21.11 -9.59 -29.68
N ILE A 395 -20.52 -10.55 -30.39
CA ILE A 395 -19.07 -10.64 -30.55
C ILE A 395 -18.64 -9.80 -31.75
N ILE A 396 -17.73 -8.86 -31.52
CA ILE A 396 -17.16 -7.96 -32.54
C ILE A 396 -15.66 -8.22 -32.59
N CYS A 397 -15.18 -8.63 -33.75
CA CYS A 397 -13.77 -8.98 -33.94
C CYS A 397 -13.09 -7.95 -34.85
N ARG A 398 -11.88 -7.55 -34.46
CA ARG A 398 -11.03 -6.65 -35.24
C ARG A 398 -9.62 -7.21 -35.34
N LEU A 399 -9.15 -7.38 -36.58
CA LEU A 399 -7.73 -7.67 -36.83
C LEU A 399 -6.93 -6.39 -36.62
N ILE A 400 -5.87 -6.47 -35.83
CA ILE A 400 -4.93 -5.36 -35.61
C ILE A 400 -3.62 -5.68 -36.33
N SER A 401 -3.08 -4.68 -37.04
CA SER A 401 -1.76 -4.76 -37.66
C SER A 401 -0.69 -4.55 -36.59
N ASN A 402 0.36 -5.38 -36.57
CA ASN A 402 1.54 -5.13 -35.73
C ASN A 402 2.05 -3.72 -36.04
N VAL A 403 1.86 -2.78 -35.10
CA VAL A 403 2.69 -1.58 -35.06
C VAL A 403 3.93 -2.02 -34.28
N LEU A 404 5.04 -2.13 -35.02
CA LEU A 404 6.36 -2.43 -34.50
C LEU A 404 6.81 -1.37 -33.49
#